data_AF-A0A380YJK0-F1
#
_entry.id   AF-A0A380YJK0-F1
#
_cell.length_a   1.000
_cell.length_b   1.000
_cell.length_c   1.000
_cell.angle_alpha   90.00
_cell.angle_beta   90.00
_cell.angle_gamma   90.00
#
_symmetry.space_group_name_H-M   'P 1'
#
loop_
_entity.id
_entity.type
_entity.pdbx_description
1 polymer ?
#
loop_
_entity_poly.entity_id
_entity_poly.type
_entity_poly.pdbx_seq_one_letter_code
_entity_poly.pdbx_strand_id
1 'polypeptide(L)'
;MNLDALEHPLAQTGFKSDFDAMRWADVCVLVLPCGASAHSEAGWMKGAGKKVVVYQNRPQKPELMYKLFDGIFPMAADIAGS
;
A
#
# COMPACT_ATOMS: atom_id res chain seq x y z
N MET A 1 -19.31 -12.39 7.22
CA MET A 1 -17.91 -12.74 6.94
C MET A 1 -17.61 -13.97 7.75
N ASN A 2 -17.20 -15.08 7.11
CA ASN A 2 -16.78 -16.26 7.86
C ASN A 2 -15.32 -16.05 8.28
N LEU A 3 -15.07 -15.86 9.58
CA LEU A 3 -13.72 -15.62 10.10
C LEU A 3 -12.81 -16.82 9.84
N ASP A 4 -13.38 -18.03 9.77
CA ASP A 4 -12.65 -19.27 9.49
C ASP A 4 -11.96 -19.25 8.11
N ALA A 5 -12.43 -18.41 7.17
CA ALA A 5 -11.79 -18.28 5.86
C ALA A 5 -10.37 -17.68 5.94
N LEU A 6 -10.06 -16.90 6.98
CA LEU A 6 -8.70 -16.37 7.21
C LEU A 6 -7.74 -17.44 7.73
N GLU A 7 -8.27 -18.48 8.37
CA GLU A 7 -7.49 -19.63 8.86
C GLU A 7 -7.22 -20.67 7.76
N HIS A 8 -7.80 -20.48 6.57
CA HIS A 8 -7.51 -21.37 5.44
C HIS A 8 -6.02 -21.29 5.07
N PRO A 9 -5.32 -22.41 4.82
CA PRO A 9 -3.88 -22.41 4.54
C PRO A 9 -3.45 -21.49 3.39
N LEU A 10 -4.30 -21.33 2.37
CA LEU A 10 -4.04 -20.39 1.27
C LEU A 10 -4.06 -18.93 1.73
N ALA A 11 -4.97 -18.55 2.63
CA ALA A 11 -5.02 -17.19 3.16
C ALA A 11 -3.79 -16.89 4.02
N GLN A 12 -3.39 -17.84 4.88
CA GLN A 12 -2.17 -17.72 5.69
C GLN A 12 -0.90 -17.64 4.82
N THR A 13 -0.83 -18.46 3.76
CA THR A 13 0.32 -18.45 2.83
C THR A 13 0.38 -17.15 2.03
N GLY A 14 -0.76 -16.67 1.53
CA GLY A 14 -0.86 -15.38 0.83
C GLY A 14 -0.44 -14.22 1.73
N PHE A 15 -1.01 -14.14 2.93
CA PHE A 15 -0.64 -13.11 3.91
C PHE A 15 0.86 -13.13 4.22
N LYS A 16 1.45 -14.30 4.47
CA LYS A 16 2.88 -14.41 4.75
C LYS A 16 3.73 -13.92 3.57
N SER A 17 3.38 -14.32 2.35
CA SER A 17 4.07 -13.90 1.13
C SER A 17 4.07 -12.38 0.98
N ASP A 18 2.90 -11.75 1.08
CA ASP A 18 2.76 -10.30 0.94
C ASP A 18 3.48 -9.55 2.06
N PHE A 19 3.36 -10.04 3.30
CA PHE A 19 3.98 -9.41 4.47
C PHE A 19 5.51 -9.49 4.45
N ASP A 20 6.07 -10.62 4.01
CA ASP A 20 7.52 -10.76 3.84
C ASP A 20 8.04 -9.87 2.70
N ALA A 21 7.28 -9.74 1.60
CA ALA A 21 7.60 -8.81 0.52
C ALA A 21 7.61 -7.35 1.01
N MET A 22 6.61 -6.95 1.80
CA MET A 22 6.57 -5.61 2.41
C MET A 22 7.75 -5.36 3.36
N ARG A 23 8.17 -6.37 4.12
CA ARG A 23 9.35 -6.25 4.99
C ARG A 23 10.63 -6.09 4.19
N TRP A 24 10.76 -6.81 3.08
CA TRP A 24 11.92 -6.75 2.20
C TRP A 24 12.01 -5.42 1.43
N ALA A 25 10.89 -4.90 0.94
CA ALA A 25 10.86 -3.69 0.11
C ALA A 25 11.29 -2.42 0.85
N ASP A 26 12.06 -1.54 0.21
CA ASP A 26 12.44 -0.24 0.78
C ASP A 26 11.36 0.84 0.62
N VAL A 27 10.57 0.73 -0.45
CA VAL A 27 9.59 1.75 -0.88
C VAL A 27 8.26 1.08 -1.24
N CYS A 28 7.15 1.73 -0.86
CA CYS A 28 5.80 1.38 -1.26
C CYS A 28 5.25 2.42 -2.25
N VAL A 29 4.66 1.96 -3.35
CA VAL A 29 3.91 2.81 -4.28
C VAL A 29 2.43 2.42 -4.21
N LEU A 30 1.61 3.26 -3.57
CA LEU A 30 0.16 3.08 -3.51
C LEU A 30 -0.48 3.60 -4.80
N VAL A 31 -0.86 2.69 -5.70
CA VAL A 31 -1.45 3.04 -7.00
C VAL A 31 -2.97 3.19 -6.86
N LEU A 32 -3.51 4.35 -7.22
CA LEU A 32 -4.95 4.60 -7.18
C LEU A 32 -5.65 4.30 -8.52
N PRO A 33 -6.88 3.75 -8.50
CA PRO A 33 -7.62 3.34 -7.30
C PRO A 33 -7.02 2.06 -6.70
N CYS A 34 -7.18 1.86 -5.40
CA CYS A 34 -6.87 0.59 -4.76
C CYS A 34 -7.90 0.22 -3.69
N GLY A 35 -7.88 -1.05 -3.30
CA GLY A 35 -8.78 -1.61 -2.29
C GLY A 35 -8.29 -1.36 -0.86
N ALA A 36 -9.09 -1.82 0.11
CA ALA A 36 -8.78 -1.66 1.54
C ALA A 36 -7.44 -2.31 1.94
N SER A 37 -7.08 -3.47 1.36
CA SER A 37 -5.83 -4.16 1.67
C SER A 37 -4.61 -3.31 1.33
N ALA A 38 -4.55 -2.75 0.12
CA ALA A 38 -3.44 -1.90 -0.31
C ALA A 38 -3.28 -0.64 0.56
N HIS A 39 -4.38 -0.06 1.03
CA HIS A 39 -4.32 1.05 1.99
C HIS A 39 -3.77 0.60 3.36
N SER A 40 -4.18 -0.57 3.85
CA SER A 40 -3.66 -1.15 5.09
C SER A 40 -2.16 -1.47 4.98
N GLU A 41 -1.72 -2.02 3.85
CA GLU A 41 -0.32 -2.31 3.53
C GLU A 41 0.53 -1.04 3.48
N ALA A 42 0.10 -0.02 2.73
CA ALA A 42 0.77 1.27 2.67
C ALA A 42 0.85 1.96 4.04
N GLY A 43 -0.23 1.91 4.82
CA GLY A 43 -0.26 2.41 6.20
C GLY A 43 0.73 1.67 7.10
N TRP A 44 0.77 0.34 7.02
CA TRP A 44 1.73 -0.47 7.79
C TRP A 44 3.18 -0.15 7.39
N MET A 45 3.49 -0.09 6.09
CA MET A 45 4.82 0.23 5.60
C MET A 45 5.26 1.62 6.06
N LYS A 46 4.36 2.62 6.05
CA LYS A 46 4.66 3.94 6.60
C LYS A 46 4.95 3.89 8.09
N GLY A 47 4.14 3.15 8.86
CA GLY A 47 4.35 2.93 10.29
C GLY A 47 5.67 2.20 10.60
N ALA A 48 6.14 1.35 9.68
CA ALA A 48 7.43 0.66 9.77
C ALA A 48 8.63 1.53 9.34
N GLY A 49 8.42 2.83 9.09
CA GLY A 49 9.48 3.77 8.70
C GLY A 49 9.91 3.70 7.24
N LYS A 50 9.20 2.94 6.40
CA LYS A 50 9.49 2.84 4.96
C LYS A 50 8.93 4.04 4.22
N LYS A 51 9.51 4.32 3.05
CA LYS A 51 9.02 5.37 2.16
C LYS A 51 7.73 4.91 1.49
N VAL A 52 6.71 5.76 1.47
CA VAL A 52 5.42 5.46 0.85
C VAL A 52 5.00 6.65 0.01
N VAL A 53 4.74 6.41 -1.27
CA VAL A 53 4.24 7.44 -2.20
C VAL A 53 2.93 6.99 -2.83
N VAL A 54 2.07 7.94 -3.14
CA VAL A 54 0.79 7.67 -3.81
C VAL A 54 0.92 8.02 -5.28
N TYR A 55 0.56 7.09 -6.15
CA TYR A 55 0.43 7.33 -7.58
C TYR A 55 -1.04 7.46 -7.95
N GLN A 56 -1.46 8.66 -8.38
CA GLN A 56 -2.85 8.96 -8.72
C GLN A 56 -2.97 9.42 -10.18
N ASN A 57 -3.14 8.47 -11.10
CA ASN A 57 -3.22 8.76 -12.54
C ASN A 57 -4.57 9.30 -13.03
N ARG A 58 -5.55 9.45 -12.14
CA ARG A 58 -6.89 9.97 -12.45
C ARG A 58 -7.50 10.65 -11.21
N PRO A 59 -8.43 11.60 -11.39
CA PRO A 59 -9.08 12.26 -10.26
C PRO A 59 -9.70 11.25 -9.28
N GLN A 60 -9.45 11.44 -7.99
CA GLN A 60 -10.07 10.70 -6.89
C GLN A 60 -10.62 11.69 -5.88
N LYS A 61 -11.53 11.23 -5.02
CA LYS A 61 -11.94 12.01 -3.85
C LYS A 61 -10.68 12.30 -3.02
N PRO A 62 -10.45 13.55 -2.59
CA PRO A 62 -9.34 13.87 -1.70
C PRO A 62 -9.43 13.02 -0.43
N GLU A 63 -8.33 12.36 -0.07
CA GLU A 63 -8.23 11.58 1.16
C GLU A 63 -7.23 12.22 2.12
N LEU A 64 -7.71 12.59 3.30
CA LEU A 64 -6.95 13.35 4.30
C LEU A 64 -5.72 12.58 4.78
N MET A 65 -5.86 11.26 4.94
CA MET A 65 -4.81 10.42 5.50
C MET A 65 -3.59 10.26 4.60
N TYR A 66 -3.67 10.64 3.32
CA TYR A 66 -2.50 10.65 2.43
C TYR A 66 -1.42 11.68 2.86
N LYS A 67 -1.74 12.59 3.77
CA LYS A 67 -0.75 13.45 4.45
C LYS A 67 0.29 12.67 5.28
N LEU A 68 0.03 11.41 5.60
CA LEU A 68 1.01 10.54 6.24
C LEU A 68 2.11 10.08 5.27
N PHE A 69 1.85 10.11 3.97
CA PHE A 69 2.75 9.58 2.94
C PHE A 69 3.71 10.65 2.43
N ASP A 70 4.79 10.20 1.79
CA ASP A 70 5.93 11.03 1.39
C ASP A 70 5.67 11.83 0.11
N GLY A 71 4.56 11.56 -0.59
CA GLY A 71 4.14 12.35 -1.76
C GLY A 71 2.93 11.76 -2.47
N ILE A 72 2.30 12.59 -3.31
CA ILE A 72 1.21 12.20 -4.22
C ILE A 72 1.59 12.68 -5.61
N PHE A 73 1.69 11.76 -6.56
CA PHE A 73 2.20 12.01 -7.90
C PHE A 73 1.17 11.64 -8.96
N PRO A 74 0.88 12.53 -9.94
CA PRO A 74 -0.05 12.23 -11.02
C PRO A 74 0.60 11.47 -12.18
N MET A 75 1.93 11.52 -12.32
CA MET A 75 2.67 10.86 -13.40
C MET A 75 3.69 9.87 -12.82
N ALA A 76 3.84 8.71 -13.46
CA ALA A 76 4.79 7.70 -13.02
C ALA A 76 6.25 8.19 -13.07
N ALA A 77 6.56 9.10 -14.00
CA ALA A 77 7.89 9.71 -14.11
C ALA A 77 8.30 10.48 -12.84
N ASP A 78 7.34 11.07 -12.12
CA ASP A 78 7.62 11.87 -10.92
C ASP A 78 8.01 10.98 -9.72
N ILE A 79 7.66 9.70 -9.75
CA ILE A 79 7.97 8.74 -8.68
C ILE A 79 9.46 8.37 -8.68
N ALA A 80 10.06 8.22 -9.87
CA ALA A 80 11.43 7.73 -10.01
C ALA A 80 12.49 8.70 -9.43
N GLY A 81 12.16 10.00 -9.34
CA GLY A 81 13.03 11.02 -8.75
C GLY A 81 12.69 11.37 -7.29
N SER A 82 11.64 10.75 -6.74
CA SER A 82 11.13 11.07 -5.40
C SER A 82 11.96 10.43 -4.32
#